data_AF-A0A1G1CG97-F1
#
_entry.id   AF-A0A1G1CG97-F1
#
_cell.length_a   1.000
_cell.length_b   1.000
_cell.length_c   1.000
_cell.angle_alpha   90.00
_cell.angle_beta   90.00
_cell.angle_gamma   90.00
#
_symmetry.space_group_name_H-M   'P 1'
#
loop_
_entity.id
_entity.type
_entity.pdbx_description
1 polymer ?
#
loop_
_entity_poly.entity_id
_entity_poly.type
_entity_poly.pdbx_seq_one_letter_code
_entity_poly.pdbx_strand_id
1 'polypeptide(L)' 'MRTNIVLNPDLVREAMQYTQARTRKALVDEALRTFVQVRAQERRLQTYSERLRRLDARLGGLRLRTSPAELLREDRNRQ' A
#
# COMPACT_ATOMS: atom_id res chain seq x y z
N MET A 1 3.94 -27.21 3.73
CA MET A 1 5.20 -27.71 4.32
C MET A 1 4.99 -27.97 5.80
N ARG A 2 5.57 -29.03 6.36
CA ARG A 2 5.55 -29.25 7.82
C ARG A 2 6.85 -28.67 8.38
N THR A 3 6.71 -27.75 9.32
CA THR A 3 7.85 -27.01 9.88
C THR A 3 7.72 -26.96 11.40
N ASN A 4 8.81 -27.24 12.11
CA ASN A 4 8.87 -27.08 13.55
C ASN A 4 9.44 -25.69 13.84
N ILE A 5 8.60 -24.77 14.31
CA ILE A 5 8.99 -23.41 14.70
C ILE A 5 8.51 -23.14 16.12
N VAL A 6 9.32 -22.42 16.90
CA VAL A 6 8.93 -21.95 18.23
C VAL A 6 8.20 -20.61 18.05
N LEU A 7 6.97 -20.53 18.55
CA LEU A 7 6.16 -19.31 18.54
C LEU A 7 6.08 -18.73 19.94
N ASN A 8 6.08 -17.40 20.05
CA ASN A 8 5.81 -16.73 21.31
C ASN A 8 4.35 -17.03 21.72
N PRO A 9 4.11 -17.69 22.87
CA PRO A 9 2.77 -18.09 23.31
C PRO A 9 1.85 -16.91 23.62
N ASP A 10 2.41 -15.78 24.05
CA ASP A 10 1.63 -14.57 24.37
C ASP A 10 1.16 -13.89 23.08
N LEU A 11 2.04 -13.77 22.09
CA LEU A 11 1.68 -13.25 20.76
C LEU A 11 0.62 -14.14 20.08
N VAL A 12 0.75 -15.47 20.20
CA VAL A 12 -0.27 -16.39 19.66
C VAL A 12 -1.60 -16.18 20.38
N ARG A 13 -1.60 -16.02 21.70
CA ARG A 13 -2.82 -15.79 22.48
C ARG A 13 -3.52 -14.49 22.08
N GLU A 14 -2.76 -13.43 21.89
CA GLU A 14 -3.25 -12.14 21.41
C GLU A 14 -3.80 -12.25 19.99
N ALA A 15 -3.02 -12.83 19.07
CA ALA A 15 -3.44 -12.99 17.68
C ALA A 15 -4.71 -13.85 17.53
N MET A 16 -4.90 -14.87 18.38
CA MET A 16 -6.11 -15.69 18.44
C MET A 16 -7.38 -14.89 18.77
N GLN A 17 -7.28 -13.70 19.38
CA GLN A 17 -8.43 -12.83 19.65
C GLN A 17 -8.95 -12.15 18.37
N TYR A 18 -8.11 -12.02 17.35
CA TYR A 18 -8.40 -11.29 16.11
C TYR A 18 -8.73 -12.20 14.92
N THR A 19 -8.57 -13.52 15.07
CA THR A 19 -8.83 -14.50 14.01
C THR A 19 -10.01 -15.41 14.35
N GLN A 20 -10.65 -15.97 13.33
CA GLN A 20 -11.60 -17.08 13.48
C GLN A 20 -10.93 -18.46 13.41
N ALA A 21 -9.60 -18.51 13.25
CA ALA A 21 -8.84 -19.73 13.11
C ALA A 21 -8.91 -20.60 14.36
N ARG A 22 -9.28 -21.87 14.19
CA ARG A 22 -9.36 -22.86 15.29
C ARG A 22 -8.04 -23.54 15.61
N THR A 23 -7.01 -23.34 14.79
CA THR A 23 -5.71 -24.01 14.94
C THR A 23 -4.57 -23.03 14.76
N ARG A 24 -3.45 -23.26 15.47
CA ARG A 24 -2.23 -22.45 15.33
C ARG A 24 -1.70 -22.45 13.89
N LYS A 25 -1.87 -23.56 13.15
CA LYS A 25 -1.50 -23.63 11.73
C LYS A 25 -2.33 -22.67 10.89
N ALA A 26 -3.65 -22.65 11.08
CA ALA A 26 -4.54 -21.75 10.35
C ALA A 26 -4.27 -20.28 10.69
N LEU A 27 -4.02 -19.97 11.97
CA LEU A 27 -3.58 -18.64 12.40
C LEU A 27 -2.31 -18.18 11.67
N VAL A 28 -1.30 -19.06 11.58
CA VAL A 28 -0.04 -18.74 10.90
C VAL A 28 -0.25 -18.53 9.40
N ASP A 29 -1.10 -19.34 8.74
CA ASP A 29 -1.41 -19.15 7.32
C ASP A 29 -2.11 -17.81 7.06
N GLU A 30 -3.08 -17.45 7.91
CA GLU A 30 -3.78 -16.17 7.84
C GLU A 30 -2.82 -15.00 8.08
N ALA A 31 -1.99 -15.08 9.12
CA ALA A 31 -1.00 -14.04 9.43
C ALA A 31 -0.02 -13.82 8.26
N LEU A 32 0.45 -14.89 7.63
CA LEU A 32 1.35 -14.80 6.48
C LEU A 32 0.67 -14.19 5.26
N ARG A 33 -0.58 -14.55 4.97
CA ARG A 33 -1.35 -13.92 3.88
C ARG A 33 -1.51 -12.42 4.11
N THR A 34 -1.92 -12.04 5.32
CA THR A 34 -2.07 -10.63 5.71
C THR A 34 -0.75 -9.89 5.61
N PHE A 35 0.35 -10.47 6.09
CA PHE A 35 1.68 -9.89 5.97
C PHE A 35 2.07 -9.61 4.51
N VAL A 36 1.87 -10.57 3.62
CA VAL A 36 2.16 -10.41 2.18
C VAL A 36 1.31 -9.29 1.58
N GLN A 37 0.02 -9.22 1.92
CA GLN A 37 -0.88 -8.18 1.42
C GLN A 37 -0.45 -6.78 1.87
N VAL A 38 -0.14 -6.63 3.16
CA VAL A 38 0.32 -5.35 3.73
C VAL A 38 1.63 -4.91 3.09
N ARG A 39 2.63 -5.80 2.98
CA ARG A 39 3.91 -5.48 2.33
C ARG A 39 3.75 -5.14 0.85
N ALA A 40 2.86 -5.84 0.14
CA ALA A 40 2.56 -5.53 -1.25
C ALA A 40 1.94 -4.13 -1.39
N GLN A 41 1.04 -3.75 -0.47
CA GLN A 41 0.45 -2.42 -0.44
C GLN A 41 1.48 -1.33 -0.13
N GLU A 42 2.32 -1.52 0.89
CA GLU A 42 3.41 -0.60 1.23
C GLU A 42 4.33 -0.36 0.02
N ARG A 43 4.73 -1.43 -0.67
CA ARG A 43 5.58 -1.34 -1.86
C ARG A 43 4.91 -0.54 -2.99
N ARG A 44 3.61 -0.72 -3.20
CA ARG A 44 2.85 0.06 -4.19
C ARG A 44 2.82 1.55 -3.83
N LEU A 45 2.58 1.87 -2.56
CA LEU A 45 2.57 3.26 -2.07
C LEU A 45 3.95 3.91 -2.20
N GLN A 46 5.02 3.20 -1.88
CA GLN A 46 6.39 3.67 -2.09
C GLN A 46 6.63 4.01 -3.57
N THR A 47 6.31 3.08 -4.47
CA THR A 47 6.44 3.28 -5.92
C THR A 47 5.64 4.49 -6.41
N TYR A 48 4.42 4.67 -5.89
CA TYR A 48 3.57 5.80 -6.23
C TYR A 48 4.18 7.13 -5.76
N SER A 49 4.64 7.19 -4.51
CA SER A 49 5.30 8.39 -3.97
C SER A 49 6.58 8.76 -4.73
N GLU A 50 7.37 7.76 -5.15
CA GLU A 50 8.54 7.96 -5.99
C GLU A 50 8.16 8.46 -7.39
N ARG A 51 7.05 7.98 -7.94
CA ARG A 51 6.54 8.46 -9.24
C ARG A 51 6.10 9.92 -9.13
N LEU A 52 5.42 10.31 -8.06
CA LEU A 52 5.05 11.71 -7.81
C LEU A 52 6.29 12.60 -7.69
N ARG A 53 7.28 12.20 -6.88
CA ARG A 53 8.55 12.96 -6.77
C ARG A 53 9.26 13.13 -8.11
N ARG A 54 9.27 12.09 -8.95
CA ARG A 54 9.83 12.16 -10.30
C ARG A 54 9.05 13.12 -11.21
N LEU A 55 7.73 13.14 -11.11
CA LEU A 55 6.89 14.08 -11.84
C LEU A 55 7.14 15.52 -11.37
N ASP A 56 7.18 15.76 -10.06
CA ASP A 56 7.46 17.09 -9.50
C ASP A 56 8.84 17.59 -9.94
N ALA A 57 9.87 16.76 -9.90
CA ALA A 57 11.21 17.11 -10.38
C ALA A 57 11.20 17.45 -11.89
N ARG A 58 10.43 16.72 -12.70
CA ARG A 58 10.32 16.96 -14.14
C ARG A 58 9.52 18.23 -14.46
N LEU A 59 8.47 18.50 -13.69
CA LEU A 59 7.58 19.65 -13.88
C LEU A 59 8.18 20.94 -13.29
N GLY A 60 8.99 20.86 -12.24
CA GLY A 60 9.58 22.03 -11.58
C GLY A 60 10.50 22.89 -12.47
N GLY A 61 11.04 22.31 -13.55
CA GLY A 61 11.81 23.05 -14.56
C GLY A 61 10.98 23.66 -15.69
N LEU A 62 9.68 23.38 -15.76
CA LEU A 62 8.81 23.84 -16.84
C LEU A 62 8.07 25.11 -16.43
N ARG A 63 8.23 26.19 -17.21
CA ARG A 63 7.35 27.36 -17.14
C ARG A 63 6.13 27.11 -18.01
N LEU A 64 4.96 27.05 -17.39
CA LEU A 64 3.71 26.96 -18.12
C LEU A 64 3.45 28.28 -18.87
N ARG A 65 3.18 28.18 -20.18
CA ARG A 65 2.82 29.33 -21.03
C ARG A 65 1.42 29.88 -20.73
N THR A 66 0.56 29.03 -20.17
CA THR A 66 -0.85 29.31 -19.88
C THR A 66 -1.16 28.77 -18.49
N SER A 67 -1.93 29.52 -17.70
CA SER A 67 -2.27 29.09 -16.35
C SER A 67 -3.12 27.82 -16.38
N PRO A 68 -2.95 26.85 -15.47
CA PRO A 68 -3.84 25.70 -15.35
C PRO A 68 -5.32 26.10 -15.24
N ALA A 69 -5.60 27.25 -14.63
CA ALA A 69 -6.96 27.78 -14.48
C ALA A 69 -7.57 28.25 -15.81
N GLU A 70 -6.75 28.71 -16.77
CA GLU A 70 -7.20 29.09 -18.11
C GLU A 70 -7.49 27.86 -18.96
N LEU A 71 -6.63 26.84 -18.91
CA LEU A 71 -6.85 25.58 -19.62
C LEU A 71 -8.14 24.88 -19.15
N LEU A 72 -8.39 24.84 -17.83
CA LEU A 72 -9.63 24.28 -17.28
C LEU A 72 -10.87 25.09 -17.66
N ARG A 73 -10.74 26.42 -17.83
CA ARG A 73 -11.81 27.27 -18.33
C ARG A 73 -12.10 27.01 -19.80
N GLU A 74 -11.07 26.87 -20.64
CA GLU A 74 -11.22 26.54 -22.06
C GLU A 74 -11.90 25.18 -22.25
N ASP A 75 -11.51 24.16 -21.49
CA ASP A 75 -12.09 22.82 -21.59
C ASP A 75 -13.58 22.81 -21.22
N ARG A 76 -13.93 23.54 -20.15
CA ARG A 76 -15.33 23.71 -19.73
C ARG A 76 -16.18 24.43 -20.79
N ASN A 77 -15.60 25.38 -21.53
CA ASN A 77 -16.32 26.12 -22.57
C ASN A 77 -16.42 25.34 -23.90
N ARG A 78 -15.73 24.20 -24.04
CA ARG A 78 -15.81 23.31 -25.21
C ARG A 78 -16.83 22.18 -25.05
N GLN A 79 -17.31 21.91 -23.83
CA GLN A 79 -18.40 20.98 -23.54
C GLN A 79 -19.75 21.69 -23.51
#